data_AF-A0A1G3HQM0-F1
#
_entry.id   AF-A0A1G3HQM0-F1
#
_cell.length_a   1.000
_cell.length_b   1.000
_cell.length_c   1.000
_cell.angle_alpha   90.00
_cell.angle_beta   90.00
_cell.angle_gamma   90.00
#
_symmetry.space_group_name_H-M   'P 1'
#
loop_
_entity.id
_entity.type
_entity.pdbx_description
1 polymer ?
#
loop_
_entity_poly.entity_id
_entity_poly.type
_entity_poly.pdbx_seq_one_letter_code
_entity_poly.pdbx_strand_id
1 'polypeptide(L)'
;MIVSGAGNDIITAGTGADVITSGAGNDAIALGVDNDRDIVIFGSTATTNGSDIITNFGTGVDKLNLDAMTAQLASTPVAGALTVTAGNVYFLATTVAANADSVSAAAAALQAGATWTNGAAGAVAFFVINDDNSSAIFQYVEAGGAGITSGELTLMGTIDAKIVTGDLAFA
;
A
#
# COMPACT_ATOMS: atom_id res chain seq x y z
N MET A 1 0.79 -20.90 5.18
CA MET A 1 -0.19 -19.92 5.72
C MET A 1 0.22 -19.57 7.14
N ILE A 2 0.36 -18.26 7.39
CA ILE A 2 0.84 -17.68 8.65
C ILE A 2 -0.20 -16.63 9.10
N VAL A 3 -0.62 -16.68 10.36
CA VAL A 3 -1.53 -15.70 10.97
C VAL A 3 -1.00 -15.35 12.37
N SER A 4 -0.74 -14.07 12.65
CA SER A 4 -0.21 -13.64 13.95
C SER A 4 -1.26 -12.95 14.84
N GLY A 5 -2.15 -12.15 14.26
CA GLY A 5 -3.34 -11.62 14.93
C GLY A 5 -3.25 -10.14 15.26
N ALA A 6 -3.42 -9.77 16.52
CA ALA A 6 -3.31 -8.38 16.94
C ALA A 6 -2.07 -8.20 17.82
N GLY A 7 -1.38 -7.07 17.67
CA GLY A 7 -0.10 -6.82 18.31
C GLY A 7 0.93 -6.31 17.30
N ASN A 8 2.13 -5.98 17.77
CA ASN A 8 3.24 -5.71 16.86
C ASN A 8 4.06 -7.00 16.77
N ASP A 9 3.86 -7.74 15.68
CA ASP A 9 4.42 -9.06 15.48
C ASP A 9 5.72 -9.03 14.66
N ILE A 10 6.55 -10.06 14.86
CA ILE A 10 7.73 -10.33 14.02
C ILE A 10 7.46 -11.65 13.31
N ILE A 11 7.35 -11.58 11.98
CA ILE A 11 7.01 -12.70 11.11
C ILE A 11 8.19 -13.01 10.19
N THR A 12 8.51 -14.28 10.04
CA THR A 12 9.48 -14.78 9.06
C THR A 12 8.82 -15.91 8.30
N ALA A 13 8.57 -15.70 7.00
CA ALA A 13 7.86 -16.66 6.16
C ALA A 13 8.69 -17.95 5.95
N GLY A 14 9.97 -17.78 5.64
CA GLY A 14 10.90 -18.90 5.48
C GLY A 14 11.13 -19.18 4.01
N THR A 15 10.88 -20.40 3.54
CA THR A 15 10.99 -20.75 2.12
C THR A 15 9.72 -21.41 1.65
N GLY A 16 9.42 -21.33 0.36
CA GLY A 16 8.19 -21.88 -0.22
C GLY A 16 7.10 -20.83 -0.30
N ALA A 17 6.01 -21.16 -1.01
CA ALA A 17 4.93 -20.20 -1.24
C ALA A 17 4.08 -19.98 0.03
N ASP A 18 4.22 -18.81 0.63
CA ASP A 18 3.53 -18.44 1.86
C ASP A 18 2.33 -17.51 1.62
N VAL A 19 1.40 -17.56 2.58
CA VAL A 19 0.25 -16.65 2.65
C VAL A 19 0.22 -16.10 4.05
N ILE A 20 0.38 -14.79 4.19
CA ILE A 20 0.61 -14.11 5.47
C ILE A 20 -0.55 -13.16 5.74
N THR A 21 -1.12 -13.25 6.94
CA THR A 21 -2.02 -12.25 7.52
C THR A 21 -1.47 -11.88 8.88
N SER A 22 -0.75 -10.75 8.96
CA SER A 22 -0.18 -10.30 10.24
C SER A 22 -1.29 -9.79 11.16
N GLY A 23 -2.23 -9.03 10.61
CA GLY A 23 -3.44 -8.60 11.29
C GLY A 23 -3.31 -7.15 11.74
N ALA A 24 -3.65 -6.82 12.99
CA ALA A 24 -3.69 -5.42 13.44
C ALA A 24 -2.51 -5.07 14.34
N GLY A 25 -1.77 -4.04 13.97
CA GLY A 25 -0.63 -3.51 14.72
C GLY A 25 0.54 -3.30 13.78
N ASN A 26 1.66 -2.78 14.27
CA ASN A 26 2.78 -2.48 13.38
C ASN A 26 3.69 -3.70 13.29
N ASP A 27 3.53 -4.48 12.23
CA ASP A 27 4.20 -5.77 12.09
C ASP A 27 5.50 -5.66 11.28
N ALA A 28 6.47 -6.52 11.58
CA ALA A 28 7.69 -6.70 10.79
C ALA A 28 7.62 -8.06 10.09
N ILE A 29 7.48 -8.05 8.77
CA ILE A 29 7.25 -9.23 7.94
C ILE A 29 8.45 -9.43 7.02
N ALA A 30 9.30 -10.41 7.34
CA ALA A 30 10.37 -10.84 6.44
C ALA A 30 9.87 -11.99 5.57
N LEU A 31 9.74 -11.72 4.27
CA LEU A 31 9.49 -12.76 3.27
C LEU A 31 10.72 -13.64 3.07
N GLY A 32 10.51 -14.78 2.45
CA GLY A 32 11.60 -15.69 2.08
C GLY A 32 12.47 -15.10 0.98
N VAL A 33 13.78 -15.34 1.02
CA VAL A 33 14.64 -15.06 -0.14
C VAL A 33 14.66 -16.29 -1.05
N ASP A 34 13.60 -16.44 -1.83
CA ASP A 34 13.48 -17.48 -2.85
C ASP A 34 12.70 -16.98 -4.10
N ASN A 35 12.13 -17.88 -4.91
CA ASN A 35 11.34 -17.53 -6.09
C ASN A 35 9.90 -18.08 -5.99
N ASP A 36 9.50 -18.53 -4.82
CA ASP A 36 8.13 -18.95 -4.59
C ASP A 36 7.25 -17.72 -4.38
N ARG A 37 5.98 -17.84 -4.73
CA ARG A 37 5.05 -16.69 -4.68
C ARG A 37 4.50 -16.56 -3.27
N ASP A 38 4.97 -15.55 -2.54
CA ASP A 38 4.39 -15.15 -1.27
C ASP A 38 3.23 -14.17 -1.48
N ILE A 39 2.25 -14.22 -0.57
CA ILE A 39 1.08 -13.35 -0.57
C ILE A 39 0.93 -12.70 0.80
N VAL A 40 1.12 -11.39 0.87
CA VAL A 40 0.81 -10.60 2.08
C VAL A 40 -0.61 -10.03 1.94
N ILE A 41 -1.49 -10.38 2.87
CA ILE A 41 -2.89 -9.95 2.89
C ILE A 41 -3.01 -8.72 3.78
N PHE A 42 -3.40 -7.60 3.19
CA PHE A 42 -3.63 -6.37 3.94
C PHE A 42 -5.03 -6.32 4.56
N GLY A 43 -5.13 -5.66 5.70
CA GLY A 43 -6.41 -5.32 6.33
C GLY A 43 -7.17 -4.23 5.56
N SER A 44 -8.50 -4.21 5.71
CA SER A 44 -9.40 -3.24 5.05
C SER A 44 -9.16 -1.77 5.42
N THR A 45 -8.48 -1.50 6.53
CA THR A 45 -8.20 -0.16 7.05
C THR A 45 -6.83 -0.14 7.72
N ALA A 46 -6.25 1.05 7.88
CA ALA A 46 -5.02 1.28 8.62
C ALA A 46 -5.11 0.83 10.10
N THR A 47 -6.31 0.75 10.70
CA THR A 47 -6.47 0.23 12.07
C THR A 47 -6.45 -1.30 12.12
N THR A 48 -7.05 -1.95 11.13
CA THR A 48 -7.08 -3.42 11.03
C THR A 48 -5.83 -4.02 10.40
N ASN A 49 -4.96 -3.16 9.86
CA ASN A 49 -3.66 -3.51 9.29
C ASN A 49 -2.53 -3.04 10.22
N GLY A 50 -2.53 -1.76 10.60
CA GLY A 50 -1.36 -1.09 11.18
C GLY A 50 -0.39 -0.61 10.10
N SER A 51 0.81 -0.19 10.50
CA SER A 51 1.88 0.29 9.62
C SER A 51 3.00 -0.76 9.54
N ASP A 52 2.86 -1.69 8.60
CA ASP A 52 3.72 -2.86 8.49
C ASP A 52 5.03 -2.55 7.74
N ILE A 53 6.06 -3.33 8.04
CA ILE A 53 7.35 -3.30 7.34
C ILE A 53 7.53 -4.66 6.68
N ILE A 54 7.48 -4.69 5.36
CA ILE A 54 7.66 -5.91 4.54
C ILE A 54 9.05 -5.87 3.92
N THR A 55 9.85 -6.91 4.19
CA THR A 55 11.20 -7.05 3.67
C THR A 55 11.38 -8.34 2.86
N ASN A 56 12.43 -8.38 2.04
CA ASN A 56 12.74 -9.45 1.09
C ASN A 56 11.65 -9.63 0.01
N PHE A 57 10.95 -8.57 -0.37
CA PHE A 57 9.90 -8.68 -1.38
C PHE A 57 10.49 -8.92 -2.78
N GLY A 58 10.13 -10.04 -3.40
CA GLY A 58 10.48 -10.41 -4.76
C GLY A 58 9.55 -9.73 -5.78
N THR A 59 9.93 -8.56 -6.28
CA THR A 59 9.21 -7.86 -7.35
C THR A 59 8.89 -8.78 -8.54
N GLY A 60 7.63 -8.77 -8.99
CA GLY A 60 7.13 -9.62 -10.06
C GLY A 60 6.75 -11.04 -9.62
N VAL A 61 7.28 -11.51 -8.49
CA VAL A 61 7.00 -12.85 -7.93
C VAL A 61 5.93 -12.74 -6.86
N ASP A 62 6.23 -12.01 -5.79
CA ASP A 62 5.36 -11.86 -4.62
C ASP A 62 4.16 -10.96 -4.89
N LYS A 63 3.17 -11.05 -4.00
CA LYS A 63 1.91 -10.35 -4.13
C LYS A 63 1.49 -9.65 -2.84
N LEU A 64 0.94 -8.46 -3.02
CA LEU A 64 0.21 -7.70 -2.00
C LEU A 64 -1.28 -7.85 -2.32
N ASN A 65 -2.00 -8.63 -1.53
CA ASN A 65 -3.44 -8.81 -1.68
C ASN A 65 -4.19 -7.63 -1.02
N LEU A 66 -4.97 -6.92 -1.84
CA LEU A 66 -5.73 -5.74 -1.44
C LEU A 66 -7.25 -5.97 -1.47
N ASP A 67 -7.71 -7.22 -1.52
CA ASP A 67 -9.13 -7.59 -1.68
C ASP A 67 -10.02 -7.04 -0.54
N ALA A 68 -9.45 -6.93 0.66
CA ALA A 68 -10.16 -6.36 1.80
C ALA A 68 -10.36 -4.83 1.67
N MET A 69 -9.57 -4.16 0.83
CA MET A 69 -9.60 -2.71 0.64
C MET A 69 -10.56 -2.29 -0.49
N THR A 70 -10.71 -3.12 -1.52
CA THR A 70 -11.31 -2.71 -2.78
C THR A 70 -12.04 -3.84 -3.51
N ALA A 71 -13.01 -3.48 -4.34
CA ALA A 71 -13.62 -4.36 -5.34
C ALA A 71 -13.09 -4.11 -6.76
N GLN A 72 -12.05 -3.27 -6.91
CA GLN A 72 -11.40 -3.05 -8.19
C GLN A 72 -10.61 -4.30 -8.61
N LEU A 73 -10.51 -4.52 -9.92
CA LEU A 73 -9.68 -5.59 -10.51
C LEU A 73 -8.31 -5.09 -10.97
N ALA A 74 -8.05 -3.78 -10.84
CA ALA A 74 -6.80 -3.12 -11.18
C ALA A 74 -6.72 -1.74 -10.51
N SER A 75 -5.51 -1.30 -10.20
CA SER A 75 -5.25 0.05 -9.71
C SER A 75 -5.50 1.11 -10.78
N THR A 76 -5.93 2.30 -10.35
CA THR A 76 -6.04 3.48 -11.22
C THR A 76 -4.72 4.26 -11.22
N PRO A 77 -4.13 4.62 -12.37
CA PRO A 77 -2.91 5.43 -12.38
C PRO A 77 -3.17 6.85 -11.85
N VAL A 78 -2.23 7.38 -11.07
CA VAL A 78 -2.23 8.79 -10.65
C VAL A 78 -1.70 9.64 -11.80
N ALA A 79 -2.60 10.19 -12.63
CA ALA A 79 -2.27 11.07 -13.74
C ALA A 79 -3.48 11.89 -14.20
N GLY A 80 -3.22 13.06 -14.79
CA GLY A 80 -4.27 13.90 -15.40
C GLY A 80 -5.26 14.47 -14.38
N ALA A 81 -6.50 14.74 -14.81
CA ALA A 81 -7.56 15.17 -13.91
C ALA A 81 -8.16 13.96 -13.18
N LEU A 82 -8.13 13.98 -11.84
CA LEU A 82 -8.50 12.82 -11.03
C LEU A 82 -9.34 13.20 -9.81
N THR A 83 -10.45 12.48 -9.62
CA THR A 83 -11.29 12.55 -8.41
C THR A 83 -11.05 11.29 -7.58
N VAL A 84 -10.74 11.45 -6.30
CA VAL A 84 -10.66 10.29 -5.40
C VAL A 84 -12.07 9.75 -5.17
N THR A 85 -12.24 8.46 -5.45
CA THR A 85 -13.51 7.74 -5.27
C THR A 85 -13.35 6.70 -4.17
N ALA A 86 -14.36 6.58 -3.32
CA ALA A 86 -14.34 5.64 -2.21
C ALA A 86 -14.08 4.19 -2.68
N GLY A 87 -13.20 3.49 -2.00
CA GLY A 87 -12.83 2.10 -2.27
C GLY A 87 -11.84 1.92 -3.43
N ASN A 88 -11.36 2.99 -4.08
CA ASN A 88 -10.37 2.85 -5.15
C ASN A 88 -8.94 2.77 -4.61
N VAL A 89 -8.10 2.00 -5.30
CA VAL A 89 -6.65 1.93 -5.18
C VAL A 89 -6.03 2.70 -6.33
N TYR A 90 -5.20 3.69 -6.00
CA TYR A 90 -4.49 4.52 -6.96
C TYR A 90 -2.98 4.23 -6.93
N PHE A 91 -2.35 4.11 -8.09
CA PHE A 91 -0.94 3.77 -8.22
C PHE A 91 -0.13 4.93 -8.79
N LEU A 92 0.87 5.40 -8.04
CA LEU A 92 1.83 6.40 -8.46
C LEU A 92 3.21 5.76 -8.60
N ALA A 93 3.74 5.72 -9.83
CA ALA A 93 5.13 5.35 -10.09
C ALA A 93 6.00 6.61 -10.16
N THR A 94 7.09 6.62 -9.41
CA THR A 94 8.07 7.71 -9.39
C THR A 94 9.48 7.16 -9.54
N THR A 95 10.43 8.03 -9.87
CA THR A 95 11.87 7.71 -9.88
C THR A 95 12.62 8.47 -8.79
N VAL A 96 11.91 9.01 -7.79
CA VAL A 96 12.47 9.86 -6.73
C VAL A 96 12.45 9.10 -5.42
N ALA A 97 13.64 8.77 -4.91
CA ALA A 97 13.91 7.79 -3.85
C ALA A 97 13.28 7.98 -2.47
N ALA A 98 12.55 9.07 -2.24
CA ALA A 98 12.04 9.41 -0.92
C ALA A 98 10.53 9.61 -0.90
N ASN A 99 9.85 9.30 -2.02
CA ASN A 99 8.43 9.57 -2.16
C ASN A 99 7.57 8.57 -1.38
N ALA A 100 8.09 7.36 -1.11
CA ALA A 100 7.43 6.37 -0.26
C ALA A 100 7.86 6.45 1.22
N ASP A 101 9.01 7.07 1.52
CA ASP A 101 9.66 7.03 2.86
C ASP A 101 8.90 7.74 3.99
N SER A 102 8.03 8.70 3.66
CA SER A 102 7.29 9.45 4.68
C SER A 102 5.94 9.93 4.19
N VAL A 103 4.98 10.06 5.12
CA VAL A 103 3.64 10.59 4.83
C VAL A 103 3.69 11.98 4.18
N SER A 104 4.63 12.83 4.59
CA SER A 104 4.77 14.17 4.02
C SER A 104 5.30 14.14 2.58
N ALA A 105 6.27 13.27 2.29
CA ALA A 105 6.81 13.12 0.94
C ALA A 105 5.78 12.46 0.01
N ALA A 106 5.07 11.45 0.51
CA ALA A 106 3.97 10.79 -0.16
C ALA A 106 2.88 11.78 -0.59
N ALA A 107 2.41 12.62 0.34
CA ALA A 107 1.42 13.66 0.03
C ALA A 107 1.92 14.63 -1.04
N ALA A 108 3.17 15.09 -0.95
CA ALA A 108 3.75 15.99 -1.94
C ALA A 108 3.86 15.32 -3.33
N ALA A 109 4.25 14.06 -3.39
CA ALA A 109 4.35 13.30 -4.62
C ALA A 109 2.98 13.08 -5.27
N LEU A 110 1.97 12.70 -4.49
CA LEU A 110 0.58 12.54 -4.95
C LEU A 110 0.01 13.87 -5.44
N GLN A 111 0.20 14.96 -4.68
CA GLN A 111 -0.26 16.29 -5.05
C GLN A 111 0.34 16.77 -6.37
N ALA A 112 1.58 16.39 -6.69
CA ALA A 112 2.24 16.69 -7.95
C ALA A 112 1.87 15.71 -9.09
N GLY A 113 1.42 14.49 -8.76
CA GLY A 113 1.16 13.43 -9.73
C GLY A 113 -0.13 13.60 -10.55
N ALA A 114 -1.10 14.38 -10.06
CA ALA A 114 -2.37 14.61 -10.75
C ALA A 114 -2.96 15.99 -10.46
N THR A 115 -3.90 16.41 -11.30
CA THR A 115 -4.80 17.55 -11.06
C THR A 115 -6.01 17.05 -10.29
N TRP A 116 -5.96 17.18 -8.97
CA TRP A 116 -7.00 16.65 -8.08
C TRP A 116 -8.27 17.50 -8.07
N THR A 117 -9.40 16.82 -8.11
CA THR A 117 -10.70 17.38 -7.77
C THR A 117 -11.17 16.73 -6.47
N ASN A 118 -11.83 17.52 -5.62
CA ASN A 118 -12.29 17.09 -4.31
C ASN A 118 -13.23 15.86 -4.39
N GLY A 119 -12.96 14.84 -3.59
CA GLY A 119 -13.87 13.73 -3.39
C GLY A 119 -15.04 14.11 -2.48
N ALA A 120 -15.82 13.11 -2.05
CA ALA A 120 -16.77 13.30 -0.97
C ALA A 120 -16.05 13.23 0.37
N ALA A 121 -16.24 14.22 1.26
CA ALA A 121 -15.64 14.19 2.60
C ALA A 121 -15.97 12.88 3.34
N GLY A 122 -14.96 12.27 3.95
CA GLY A 122 -15.04 10.97 4.60
C GLY A 122 -14.93 9.76 3.65
N ALA A 123 -14.79 9.97 2.34
CA ALA A 123 -14.49 8.88 1.42
C ALA A 123 -13.12 8.28 1.74
N VAL A 124 -13.07 6.95 1.85
CA VAL A 124 -11.84 6.20 2.08
C VAL A 124 -11.35 5.62 0.77
N ALA A 125 -10.09 5.85 0.44
CA ALA A 125 -9.41 5.27 -0.72
C ALA A 125 -7.99 4.83 -0.33
N PHE A 126 -7.22 4.30 -1.27
CA PHE A 126 -5.89 3.80 -1.01
C PHE A 126 -4.90 4.30 -2.06
N PHE A 127 -3.70 4.65 -1.61
CA PHE A 127 -2.61 5.04 -2.49
C PHE A 127 -1.45 4.06 -2.37
N VAL A 128 -0.98 3.59 -3.51
CA VAL A 128 0.27 2.85 -3.66
C VAL A 128 1.27 3.80 -4.31
N ILE A 129 2.34 4.10 -3.59
CA ILE A 129 3.45 4.91 -4.09
C ILE A 129 4.62 3.97 -4.28
N ASN A 130 5.11 3.92 -5.50
CA ASN A 130 6.24 3.10 -5.90
C ASN A 130 7.36 4.04 -6.36
N ASP A 131 8.50 4.04 -5.68
CA ASP A 131 9.64 4.88 -6.04
C ASP A 131 10.83 4.09 -6.62
N ASP A 132 12.06 4.57 -6.44
CA ASP A 132 13.21 4.00 -7.13
C ASP A 132 13.71 2.70 -6.49
N ASN A 133 13.48 2.52 -5.20
CA ASN A 133 13.95 1.40 -4.41
C ASN A 133 12.92 0.86 -3.42
N SER A 134 11.83 1.58 -3.16
CA SER A 134 10.84 1.21 -2.14
C SER A 134 9.42 1.47 -2.61
N SER A 135 8.47 0.91 -1.86
CA SER A 135 7.06 1.18 -2.08
C SER A 135 6.34 1.36 -0.75
N ALA A 136 5.24 2.10 -0.77
CA ALA A 136 4.38 2.27 0.38
C ALA A 136 2.90 2.26 0.00
N ILE A 137 2.08 1.70 0.88
CA ILE A 137 0.62 1.71 0.79
C ILE A 137 0.07 2.60 1.90
N PHE A 138 -0.84 3.50 1.54
CA PHE A 138 -1.50 4.42 2.45
C PHE A 138 -3.02 4.26 2.36
N GLN A 139 -3.68 4.29 3.52
CA GLN A 139 -5.10 4.64 3.57
C GLN A 139 -5.22 6.15 3.43
N TYR A 140 -6.18 6.57 2.63
CA TYR A 140 -6.56 7.95 2.46
C TYR A 140 -7.98 8.20 2.95
N VAL A 141 -8.22 9.32 3.63
CA VAL A 141 -9.55 9.78 4.06
C VAL A 141 -9.74 11.22 3.63
N GLU A 142 -10.67 11.47 2.69
CA GLU A 142 -11.02 12.82 2.22
C GLU A 142 -11.42 13.74 3.38
N ALA A 143 -10.67 14.83 3.62
CA ALA A 143 -11.03 15.84 4.62
C ALA A 143 -11.97 16.92 4.08
N GLY A 144 -12.27 16.91 2.77
CA GLY A 144 -13.11 17.92 2.09
C GLY A 144 -12.35 19.18 1.66
N GLY A 145 -11.02 19.16 1.74
CA GLY A 145 -10.13 20.20 1.23
C GLY A 145 -9.60 19.86 -0.16
N ALA A 146 -9.25 20.87 -0.95
CA ALA A 146 -8.70 20.64 -2.28
C ALA A 146 -7.32 19.97 -2.23
N GLY A 147 -7.13 18.93 -3.02
CA GLY A 147 -5.82 18.27 -3.19
C GLY A 147 -5.68 17.01 -2.34
N ILE A 148 -4.42 16.59 -2.14
CA ILE A 148 -4.04 15.51 -1.24
C ILE A 148 -3.09 16.08 -0.20
N THR A 149 -3.42 15.91 1.07
CA THR A 149 -2.62 16.43 2.20
C THR A 149 -2.10 15.29 3.07
N SER A 150 -1.03 15.56 3.83
CA SER A 150 -0.47 14.58 4.76
C SER A 150 -1.42 14.20 5.89
N GLY A 151 -2.35 15.09 6.26
CA GLY A 151 -3.37 14.81 7.27
C GLY A 151 -4.45 13.82 6.83
N GLU A 152 -4.53 13.55 5.52
CA GLU A 152 -5.49 12.60 4.95
C GLU A 152 -4.88 11.22 4.74
N LEU A 153 -3.56 11.07 4.90
CA LEU A 153 -2.84 9.83 4.66
C LEU A 153 -2.44 9.15 5.97
N THR A 154 -2.72 7.85 6.07
CA THR A 154 -2.23 6.98 7.14
C THR A 154 -1.47 5.81 6.51
N LEU A 155 -0.22 5.60 6.92
CA LEU A 155 0.62 4.52 6.40
C LEU A 155 0.05 3.15 6.79
N MET A 156 -0.07 2.26 5.81
CA MET A 156 -0.47 0.87 6.01
C MET A 156 0.71 -0.09 5.91
N GLY A 157 1.64 0.14 4.98
CA GLY A 157 2.84 -0.67 4.96
C GLY A 157 3.90 -0.14 4.01
N THR A 158 5.15 -0.47 4.31
CA THR A 158 6.31 -0.21 3.45
C THR A 158 6.89 -1.53 2.94
N ILE A 159 7.40 -1.49 1.72
CA ILE A 159 8.03 -2.61 1.04
C ILE A 159 9.45 -2.19 0.67
N ASP A 160 10.44 -3.01 0.99
CA ASP A 160 11.87 -2.78 0.70
C ASP A 160 12.27 -2.97 -0.78
N ALA A 161 11.28 -2.90 -1.66
CA ALA A 161 11.43 -3.09 -3.08
C ALA A 161 10.52 -2.16 -3.87
N LYS A 162 10.98 -1.84 -5.08
CA LYS A 162 10.14 -1.25 -6.12
C LYS A 162 9.20 -2.31 -6.67
N ILE A 163 7.89 -2.16 -6.45
CA ILE A 163 6.88 -3.10 -6.95
C ILE A 163 6.44 -2.76 -8.38
N VAL A 164 5.78 -3.69 -9.06
CA VAL A 164 5.03 -3.43 -10.30
C VAL A 164 3.53 -3.59 -10.06
N THR A 165 2.69 -3.06 -10.95
CA THR A 165 1.23 -3.19 -10.80
C THR A 165 0.75 -4.65 -10.80
N GLY A 166 1.52 -5.56 -11.42
CA GLY A 166 1.27 -7.00 -11.36
C GLY A 166 1.61 -7.66 -10.02
N ASP A 167 2.19 -6.92 -9.08
CA ASP A 167 2.40 -7.37 -7.70
C ASP A 167 1.19 -7.08 -6.80
N LEU A 168 0.25 -6.25 -7.27
CA LEU A 168 -1.01 -6.04 -6.59
C LEU A 168 -1.99 -7.14 -7.00
N ALA A 169 -2.45 -7.93 -6.03
CA ALA A 169 -3.48 -8.93 -6.22
C ALA A 169 -4.86 -8.34 -5.88
N PHE A 170 -5.79 -8.54 -6.81
CA PHE A 170 -7.19 -8.16 -6.75
C PHE A 170 -8.05 -9.40 -7.09
N ALA A 171 -9.15 -9.62 -6.37
CA ALA A 171 -10.11 -10.71 -6.59
C ALA A 171 -11.35 -10.31 -7.40
#